data_AF-A0A0F8US26-F1
#
_entry.id   AF-A0A0F8US26-F1
#
_cell.length_a   1.000
_cell.length_b   1.000
_cell.length_c   1.000
_cell.angle_alpha   90.00
_cell.angle_beta   90.00
_cell.angle_gamma   90.00
#
_symmetry.space_group_name_H-M   'P 1'
#
loop_
_entity.id
_entity.type
_entity.pdbx_description
1 polymer ?
#
loop_
_entity_poly.entity_id
_entity_poly.type
_entity_poly.pdbx_seq_one_letter_code
_entity_poly.pdbx_strand_id
1 'polypeptide(L)'
;MSAQLPHNGESLSSGMANCRTTVLIVGAGSTGLALAQGLTKAGIACIVAEKHANLHMYARDWNMGLFWGVDAFRSLLPDGAWERIQSVQVDPNTPTAAEDWLKVINAQSGDQIAALRIPFFYRLRRSKLRQFLADGLDIRYGKKLTAIEFAPGGGQASAVFADRSRIASSLIVGADGAHSTVRQLLLGPVLSAPQRLPYCATFVQARFSREQALFLRGFHPLYLSGISPTNRYAFFGMHDVADPERPETWTFFFYISWESPVAEQDLTAYWSNSQHLQQVKTYAQELTDPWRSAALWLPDSHPVWYMGLTNFDPGAEGHRWDSHGGRVTLAGDAAHAMTYQRGQGLNHSITDAANLCRAMTDVATGTTVQAAAIRAYEDEMIQRAGDEVRTSAQNTAMLHDWESARGSPIVRTGLQPNPEVMTE
;
A
#
# COMPACT_ATOMS: atom_id res chain seq x y z
N MET A 1 -11.97 67.82 -41.74
CA MET A 1 -11.79 67.71 -40.28
C MET A 1 -11.94 66.24 -39.91
N SER A 2 -10.80 65.62 -39.66
CA SER A 2 -10.62 64.22 -39.25
C SER A 2 -10.54 64.22 -37.72
N ALA A 3 -11.24 63.31 -37.06
CA ALA A 3 -11.01 63.03 -35.65
C ALA A 3 -11.04 61.51 -35.42
N GLN A 4 -9.85 60.98 -35.13
CA GLN A 4 -9.56 59.61 -34.72
C GLN A 4 -10.16 59.33 -33.33
N LEU A 5 -10.76 58.15 -33.17
CA LEU A 5 -11.03 57.56 -31.84
C LEU A 5 -9.78 56.79 -31.39
N PRO A 6 -9.30 56.97 -30.14
CA PRO A 6 -8.15 56.23 -29.65
C PRO A 6 -8.55 54.84 -29.14
N HIS A 7 -7.75 53.84 -29.54
CA HIS A 7 -7.65 52.54 -28.89
C HIS A 7 -7.18 52.72 -27.44
N ASN A 8 -7.92 52.17 -26.48
CA ASN A 8 -7.37 51.77 -25.19
C ASN A 8 -7.44 50.24 -25.11
N GLY A 9 -6.26 49.62 -25.14
CA GLY A 9 -6.10 48.21 -24.83
C GLY A 9 -6.19 47.99 -23.33
N GLU A 10 -7.11 47.14 -22.92
CA GLU A 10 -7.02 46.47 -21.62
C GLU A 10 -6.28 45.15 -21.83
N SER A 11 -5.10 45.05 -21.23
CA SER A 11 -4.35 43.81 -21.11
C SER A 11 -5.11 42.86 -20.17
N LEU A 12 -5.61 41.76 -20.73
CA LEU A 12 -6.06 40.61 -19.96
C LEU A 12 -4.83 39.92 -19.36
N SER A 13 -4.36 40.40 -18.21
CA SER A 13 -3.51 39.60 -17.33
C SER A 13 -4.41 38.57 -16.64
N SER A 14 -4.53 37.39 -17.24
CA SER A 14 -5.10 36.22 -16.57
C SER A 14 -4.16 35.81 -15.44
N GLY A 15 -4.34 36.39 -14.26
CA GLY A 15 -3.63 35.99 -13.05
C GLY A 15 -3.98 34.53 -12.75
N MET A 16 -3.07 33.60 -13.05
CA MET A 16 -3.12 32.26 -12.49
C MET A 16 -3.02 32.41 -10.97
N ALA A 17 -4.14 32.24 -10.27
CA ALA A 17 -4.15 32.26 -8.82
C ALA A 17 -3.22 31.16 -8.30
N ASN A 18 -2.07 31.54 -7.75
CA ASN A 18 -1.15 30.62 -7.11
C ASN A 18 -1.83 30.06 -5.84
N CYS A 19 -2.31 28.81 -5.92
CA CYS A 19 -2.84 28.10 -4.77
C CYS A 19 -1.69 27.76 -3.81
N ARG A 20 -1.87 28.01 -2.51
CA ARG A 20 -0.84 27.81 -1.48
C ARG A 20 -1.38 26.96 -0.33
N THR A 21 -0.53 26.10 0.22
CA THR A 21 -0.79 25.29 1.43
C THR A 21 0.47 25.18 2.28
N THR A 22 0.40 24.67 3.51
CA THR A 22 1.61 24.36 4.28
C THR A 22 2.23 23.05 3.77
N VAL A 23 1.41 22.00 3.68
CA VAL A 23 1.83 20.69 3.18
C VAL A 23 1.03 20.32 1.94
N LEU A 24 1.73 19.99 0.85
CA LEU A 24 1.13 19.37 -0.33
C LEU A 24 1.46 17.88 -0.33
N ILE A 25 0.43 17.04 -0.37
CA ILE A 25 0.57 15.59 -0.40
C ILE A 25 0.25 15.12 -1.83
N VAL A 26 1.22 14.53 -2.51
CA VAL A 26 1.04 14.02 -3.88
C VAL A 26 0.64 12.54 -3.77
N GLY A 27 -0.63 12.24 -4.02
CA GLY A 27 -1.21 10.89 -4.01
C GLY A 27 -2.29 10.68 -2.95
N ALA A 28 -3.50 10.30 -3.36
CA ALA A 28 -4.62 9.96 -2.46
C ALA A 28 -4.69 8.45 -2.19
N GLY A 29 -3.53 7.83 -1.90
CA GLY A 29 -3.43 6.49 -1.34
C GLY A 29 -3.68 6.48 0.17
N SER A 30 -3.62 5.30 0.81
CA SER A 30 -3.83 5.17 2.25
C SER A 30 -2.86 6.04 3.06
N THR A 31 -1.57 6.08 2.68
CA THR A 31 -0.53 6.91 3.30
C THR A 31 -0.88 8.40 3.24
N GLY A 32 -1.14 8.91 2.04
CA GLY A 32 -1.38 10.33 1.82
C GLY A 32 -2.67 10.82 2.50
N LEU A 33 -3.73 10.02 2.44
CA LEU A 33 -4.99 10.35 3.11
C LEU A 33 -4.87 10.27 4.63
N ALA A 34 -4.15 9.28 5.18
CA ALA A 34 -3.91 9.20 6.63
C ALA A 34 -3.07 10.39 7.14
N LEU A 35 -2.03 10.79 6.40
CA LEU A 35 -1.25 11.99 6.72
C LEU A 35 -2.14 13.24 6.70
N ALA A 36 -2.98 13.41 5.68
CA ALA A 36 -3.89 14.54 5.57
C ALA A 36 -4.90 14.61 6.74
N GLN A 37 -5.43 13.47 7.20
CA GLN A 37 -6.28 13.41 8.40
C GLN A 37 -5.53 13.93 9.63
N GLY A 38 -4.30 13.44 9.87
CA GLY A 38 -3.49 13.88 11.00
C GLY A 38 -3.14 15.38 10.95
N LEU A 39 -2.73 15.87 9.79
CA LEU A 39 -2.42 17.30 9.61
C LEU A 39 -3.65 18.18 9.82
N THR A 40 -4.81 17.76 9.29
CA THR A 40 -6.07 18.48 9.48
C THR A 40 -6.46 18.52 10.96
N LYS A 41 -6.36 17.37 11.67
CA LYS A 41 -6.57 17.29 13.12
C LYS A 41 -5.62 18.19 13.91
N ALA A 42 -4.38 18.33 13.46
CA ALA A 42 -3.38 19.21 14.07
C ALA A 42 -3.54 20.70 13.68
N GLY A 43 -4.53 21.06 12.87
CA GLY A 43 -4.73 22.45 12.40
C GLY A 43 -3.71 22.91 11.36
N ILE A 44 -2.99 21.99 10.72
CA ILE A 44 -1.98 22.29 9.70
C ILE A 44 -2.63 22.22 8.32
N ALA A 45 -2.65 23.34 7.60
CA ALA A 45 -3.21 23.41 6.25
C ALA A 45 -2.52 22.42 5.29
N CYS A 46 -3.30 21.52 4.71
CA CYS A 46 -2.81 20.56 3.71
C CYS A 46 -3.75 20.43 2.52
N ILE A 47 -3.18 20.09 1.35
CA ILE A 47 -3.93 19.72 0.14
C ILE A 47 -3.43 18.35 -0.31
N VAL A 48 -4.34 17.47 -0.73
CA VAL A 48 -4.00 16.21 -1.39
C VAL A 48 -4.19 16.35 -2.90
N ALA A 49 -3.14 16.15 -3.68
CA ALA A 49 -3.20 16.12 -5.15
C ALA A 49 -3.30 14.68 -5.66
N GLU A 50 -4.38 14.34 -6.36
CA GLU A 50 -4.62 13.01 -6.93
C GLU A 50 -4.65 13.08 -8.45
N LYS A 51 -3.88 12.22 -9.11
CA LYS A 51 -3.77 12.18 -10.59
C LYS A 51 -5.05 11.68 -11.26
N HIS A 52 -5.82 10.82 -10.60
CA HIS A 52 -7.08 10.29 -11.12
C HIS A 52 -8.22 11.30 -10.99
N ALA A 53 -9.27 11.12 -11.80
CA ALA A 53 -10.44 12.00 -11.81
C ALA A 53 -11.33 11.86 -10.55
N ASN A 54 -11.24 10.73 -9.86
CA ASN A 54 -11.92 10.44 -8.59
C ASN A 54 -11.22 9.27 -7.87
N LEU A 55 -11.58 9.01 -6.61
CA LEU A 55 -10.99 7.92 -5.80
C LEU A 55 -11.36 6.52 -6.28
N HIS A 56 -12.46 6.37 -7.03
CA HIS A 56 -13.03 5.08 -7.45
C HIS A 56 -12.48 4.57 -8.79
N MET A 57 -11.65 5.33 -9.49
CA MET A 57 -11.14 5.00 -10.82
C MET A 57 -10.20 3.76 -10.86
N TYR A 58 -9.86 3.17 -9.71
CA TYR A 58 -9.01 1.99 -9.65
C TYR A 58 -9.83 0.73 -9.92
N ALA A 59 -9.55 0.06 -11.05
CA ALA A 59 -10.15 -1.23 -11.35
C ALA A 59 -9.70 -2.36 -10.39
N ARG A 60 -8.58 -2.16 -9.67
CA ARG A 60 -8.00 -3.12 -8.73
C ARG A 60 -8.18 -2.64 -7.29
N ASP A 61 -8.84 -3.46 -6.49
CA ASP A 61 -8.99 -3.28 -5.05
C ASP A 61 -8.24 -4.38 -4.31
N TRP A 62 -7.79 -4.11 -3.09
CA TRP A 62 -6.97 -5.05 -2.31
C TRP A 62 -7.46 -5.09 -0.87
N ASN A 63 -7.12 -6.15 -0.15
CA ASN A 63 -7.21 -6.18 1.31
C ASN A 63 -5.85 -5.87 1.92
N MET A 64 -5.85 -5.27 3.11
CA MET A 64 -4.65 -4.82 3.80
C MET A 64 -4.74 -5.22 5.27
N GLY A 65 -3.65 -5.72 5.82
CA GLY A 65 -3.53 -6.01 7.25
C GLY A 65 -3.05 -4.78 8.01
N LEU A 66 -3.73 -4.43 9.11
CA LEU A 66 -3.28 -3.42 10.07
C LEU A 66 -3.22 -4.06 11.46
N PHE A 67 -2.08 -3.92 12.15
CA PHE A 67 -1.84 -4.52 13.46
C PHE A 67 -0.94 -3.63 14.32
N TRP A 68 0.39 -3.70 14.22
CA TRP A 68 1.25 -2.85 15.07
C TRP A 68 1.18 -1.36 14.71
N GLY A 69 0.68 -1.00 13.53
CA GLY A 69 0.41 0.39 13.14
C GLY A 69 -0.90 0.96 13.70
N VAL A 70 -1.66 0.22 14.52
CA VAL A 70 -2.99 0.65 15.01
C VAL A 70 -2.93 1.94 15.83
N ASP A 71 -1.98 2.06 16.75
CA ASP A 71 -1.90 3.25 17.61
C ASP A 71 -1.44 4.49 16.83
N ALA A 72 -0.50 4.30 15.88
CA ALA A 72 -0.15 5.32 14.91
C ALA A 72 -1.35 5.72 14.05
N PHE A 73 -2.22 4.79 13.69
CA PHE A 73 -3.42 5.12 12.93
C PHE A 73 -4.42 5.93 13.75
N ARG A 74 -4.67 5.52 15.00
CA ARG A 74 -5.56 6.22 15.93
C ARG A 74 -5.14 7.66 16.18
N SER A 75 -3.83 7.92 16.30
CA SER A 75 -3.33 9.27 16.56
C SER A 75 -3.65 10.25 15.42
N LEU A 76 -3.67 9.76 14.17
CA LEU A 76 -3.96 10.52 12.96
C LEU A 76 -5.44 10.85 12.77
N LEU A 77 -6.34 10.06 13.36
CA LEU A 77 -7.77 10.18 13.10
C LEU A 77 -8.43 11.20 14.04
N PRO A 78 -9.44 11.95 13.57
CA PRO A 78 -10.24 12.81 14.45
C PRO A 78 -11.00 11.99 15.50
N ASP A 79 -11.40 12.65 16.58
CA ASP A 79 -12.10 12.00 17.69
C ASP A 79 -13.39 11.30 17.21
N GLY A 80 -13.65 10.11 17.74
CA GLY A 80 -14.79 9.26 17.34
C GLY A 80 -14.64 8.56 15.98
N ALA A 81 -13.74 8.97 15.08
CA ALA A 81 -13.62 8.32 13.77
C ALA A 81 -13.18 6.86 13.84
N TRP A 82 -12.39 6.48 14.86
CA TRP A 82 -11.98 5.09 15.09
C TRP A 82 -13.18 4.15 15.29
N GLU A 83 -14.30 4.63 15.82
CA GLU A 83 -15.50 3.81 16.03
C GLU A 83 -16.05 3.25 14.72
N ARG A 84 -15.78 3.91 13.59
CA ARG A 84 -16.16 3.44 12.26
C ARG A 84 -15.17 2.46 11.64
N ILE A 85 -14.05 2.11 12.30
CA ILE A 85 -13.03 1.21 11.72
C ILE A 85 -13.61 -0.15 11.33
N GLN A 86 -14.63 -0.63 12.05
CA GLN A 86 -15.29 -1.89 11.74
C GLN A 86 -15.96 -1.86 10.34
N SER A 87 -16.49 -0.71 9.93
CA SER A 87 -17.17 -0.55 8.64
C SER A 87 -16.25 -0.70 7.42
N VAL A 88 -14.94 -0.49 7.61
CA VAL A 88 -13.95 -0.59 6.54
C VAL A 88 -13.30 -1.97 6.43
N GLN A 89 -13.66 -2.90 7.31
CA GLN A 89 -13.16 -4.27 7.24
C GLN A 89 -13.70 -5.01 6.00
N VAL A 90 -12.98 -6.06 5.60
CA VAL A 90 -13.42 -7.03 4.59
C VAL A 90 -14.69 -7.75 5.03
N ASP A 91 -14.91 -7.84 6.35
CA ASP A 91 -16.15 -8.32 6.94
C ASP A 91 -16.56 -7.42 8.12
N PRO A 92 -17.45 -6.44 7.89
CA PRO A 92 -17.93 -5.56 8.95
C PRO A 92 -18.69 -6.28 10.07
N ASN A 93 -19.14 -7.52 9.87
CA ASN A 93 -19.93 -8.27 10.85
C ASN A 93 -19.07 -9.16 11.76
N THR A 94 -17.76 -9.25 11.47
CA THR A 94 -16.80 -9.99 12.30
C THR A 94 -15.89 -8.99 13.03
N PRO A 95 -16.10 -8.72 14.33
CA PRO A 95 -15.22 -7.84 15.08
C PRO A 95 -13.79 -8.35 15.12
N THR A 96 -12.83 -7.43 15.17
CA THR A 96 -11.41 -7.80 15.35
C THR A 96 -11.20 -8.46 16.70
N ALA A 97 -10.70 -9.69 16.71
CA ALA A 97 -10.35 -10.40 17.94
C ALA A 97 -9.15 -9.75 18.63
N ALA A 98 -9.11 -9.80 19.96
CA ALA A 98 -7.96 -9.34 20.73
C ALA A 98 -6.69 -10.14 20.39
N GLU A 99 -6.86 -11.44 20.15
CA GLU A 99 -5.82 -12.35 19.70
C GLU A 99 -6.31 -13.10 18.45
N ASP A 100 -5.49 -13.10 17.41
CA ASP A 100 -5.71 -13.85 16.18
C ASP A 100 -4.43 -14.61 15.78
N TRP A 101 -4.56 -15.66 14.98
CA TRP A 101 -3.45 -16.50 14.55
C TRP A 101 -3.40 -16.61 13.03
N LEU A 102 -2.30 -16.17 12.43
CA LEU A 102 -2.01 -16.42 11.03
C LEU A 102 -1.55 -17.86 10.84
N LYS A 103 -2.49 -18.70 10.43
CA LYS A 103 -2.24 -20.08 10.06
C LYS A 103 -1.50 -20.16 8.73
N VAL A 104 -0.43 -20.95 8.74
CA VAL A 104 0.35 -21.36 7.58
C VAL A 104 0.19 -22.87 7.47
N ILE A 105 -0.30 -23.35 6.33
CA ILE A 105 -0.50 -24.77 6.08
C ILE A 105 0.40 -25.28 4.95
N ASN A 106 0.61 -26.58 4.91
CA ASN A 106 1.08 -27.26 3.73
C ASN A 106 -0.04 -27.19 2.70
N ALA A 107 0.18 -26.41 1.64
CA ALA A 107 -0.84 -26.13 0.65
C ALA A 107 -1.18 -27.36 -0.21
N GLN A 108 -0.43 -28.47 -0.11
CA GLN A 108 -0.72 -29.73 -0.80
C GLN A 108 -1.45 -30.74 0.10
N SER A 109 -1.00 -30.94 1.34
CA SER A 109 -1.63 -31.91 2.27
C SER A 109 -2.77 -31.33 3.11
N GLY A 110 -2.77 -30.02 3.36
CA GLY A 110 -3.68 -29.35 4.29
C GLY A 110 -3.19 -29.31 5.74
N ASP A 111 -2.06 -29.94 6.05
CA ASP A 111 -1.54 -29.99 7.41
C ASP A 111 -1.03 -28.62 7.88
N GLN A 112 -1.26 -28.29 9.15
CA GLN A 112 -0.74 -27.04 9.70
C GLN A 112 0.80 -27.10 9.83
N ILE A 113 1.48 -26.11 9.26
CA ILE A 113 2.93 -25.91 9.38
C ILE A 113 3.24 -24.99 10.57
N ALA A 114 2.56 -23.86 10.66
CA ALA A 114 2.78 -22.87 11.70
C ALA A 114 1.50 -22.08 11.99
N ALA A 115 1.46 -21.46 13.16
CA ALA A 115 0.44 -20.49 13.55
C ALA A 115 1.14 -19.30 14.22
N LEU A 116 1.13 -18.14 13.55
CA LEU A 116 1.81 -16.94 14.04
C LEU A 116 0.80 -16.10 14.81
N ARG A 117 1.10 -15.79 16.09
CA ARG A 117 0.23 -14.94 16.91
C ARG A 117 0.29 -13.49 16.43
N ILE A 118 -0.88 -12.90 16.18
CA ILE A 118 -1.04 -11.50 15.77
C ILE A 118 -2.16 -10.88 16.62
N PRO A 119 -1.83 -10.01 17.59
CA PRO A 119 -2.84 -9.29 18.35
C PRO A 119 -3.53 -8.25 17.47
N PHE A 120 -4.85 -8.11 17.63
CA PHE A 120 -5.68 -7.10 16.96
C PHE A 120 -5.42 -6.97 15.44
N PHE A 121 -5.54 -8.06 14.69
CA PHE A 121 -5.31 -8.04 13.26
C PHE A 121 -6.55 -7.53 12.47
N TYR A 122 -6.52 -6.26 12.08
CA TYR A 122 -7.57 -5.67 11.27
C TYR A 122 -7.35 -6.00 9.79
N ARG A 123 -8.43 -6.46 9.14
CA ARG A 123 -8.45 -6.81 7.72
C ARG A 123 -9.25 -5.76 6.97
N LEU A 124 -8.56 -4.73 6.48
CA LEU A 124 -9.17 -3.56 5.88
C LEU A 124 -9.31 -3.72 4.35
N ARG A 125 -10.44 -3.31 3.79
CA ARG A 125 -10.61 -3.21 2.34
C ARG A 125 -10.10 -1.85 1.87
N ARG A 126 -9.14 -1.83 0.94
CA ARG A 126 -8.41 -0.62 0.51
C ARG A 126 -9.36 0.47 0.01
N SER A 127 -10.35 0.14 -0.83
CA SER A 127 -11.34 1.11 -1.31
C SER A 127 -12.15 1.74 -0.17
N LYS A 128 -12.66 0.93 0.77
CA LYS A 128 -13.40 1.40 1.96
C LYS A 128 -12.52 2.26 2.86
N LEU A 129 -11.27 1.85 3.12
CA LEU A 129 -10.31 2.61 3.90
C LEU A 129 -10.01 3.99 3.28
N ARG A 130 -9.79 4.04 1.96
CA ARG A 130 -9.55 5.31 1.25
C ARG A 130 -10.77 6.21 1.30
N GLN A 131 -11.97 5.67 1.13
CA GLN A 131 -13.21 6.44 1.25
C GLN A 131 -13.39 6.99 2.66
N PHE A 132 -13.12 6.18 3.69
CA PHE A 132 -13.17 6.59 5.09
C PHE A 132 -12.17 7.72 5.39
N LEU A 133 -10.94 7.61 4.88
CA LEU A 133 -9.91 8.62 5.09
C LEU A 133 -10.08 9.88 4.24
N ALA A 134 -10.86 9.84 3.17
CA ALA A 134 -11.10 11.01 2.32
C ALA A 134 -12.13 11.99 2.91
N ASP A 135 -12.88 11.56 3.92
CA ASP A 135 -13.93 12.34 4.57
C ASP A 135 -13.38 13.67 5.12
N GLY A 136 -13.98 14.78 4.69
CA GLY A 136 -13.62 16.13 5.15
C GLY A 136 -12.28 16.70 4.63
N LEU A 137 -11.58 16.03 3.70
CA LEU A 137 -10.28 16.50 3.19
C LEU A 137 -10.38 17.35 1.91
N ASP A 138 -9.46 18.30 1.74
CA ASP A 138 -9.25 19.01 0.47
C ASP A 138 -8.43 18.17 -0.51
N ILE A 139 -9.14 17.43 -1.38
CA ILE A 139 -8.55 16.59 -2.43
C ILE A 139 -8.76 17.25 -3.80
N ARG A 140 -7.65 17.51 -4.50
CA ARG A 140 -7.62 18.04 -5.87
C ARG A 140 -7.36 16.91 -6.86
N TYR A 141 -8.40 16.50 -7.57
CA TYR A 141 -8.34 15.45 -8.59
C TYR A 141 -7.78 15.95 -9.93
N GLY A 142 -7.37 15.01 -10.80
CA GLY A 142 -6.76 15.30 -12.10
C GLY A 142 -5.36 15.93 -12.02
N LYS A 143 -4.74 15.95 -10.85
CA LYS A 143 -3.44 16.59 -10.58
C LYS A 143 -2.29 15.62 -10.76
N LYS A 144 -1.97 15.33 -12.02
CA LYS A 144 -0.77 14.55 -12.38
C LYS A 144 0.48 15.43 -12.29
N LEU A 145 1.34 15.19 -11.29
CA LEU A 145 2.60 15.91 -11.11
C LEU A 145 3.51 15.72 -12.32
N THR A 146 4.22 16.77 -12.72
CA THR A 146 5.22 16.74 -13.80
C THR A 146 6.55 17.36 -13.40
N ALA A 147 6.56 18.32 -12.47
CA ALA A 147 7.80 18.91 -11.96
C ALA A 147 7.63 19.43 -10.53
N ILE A 148 8.76 19.59 -9.84
CA ILE A 148 8.87 20.33 -8.59
C ILE A 148 9.88 21.45 -8.80
N GLU A 149 9.47 22.69 -8.51
CA GLU A 149 10.30 23.88 -8.61
C GLU A 149 10.60 24.42 -7.20
N PHE A 150 11.84 24.80 -6.95
CA PHE A 150 12.27 25.35 -5.66
C PHE A 150 12.54 26.85 -5.82
N ALA A 151 11.86 27.68 -5.03
CA ALA A 151 11.99 29.13 -5.14
C ALA A 151 13.41 29.61 -4.77
N PRO A 152 14.01 30.56 -5.52
CA PRO A 152 15.23 31.24 -5.12
C PRO A 152 15.00 32.04 -3.83
N GLY A 153 15.86 31.90 -2.83
CA GLY A 153 15.74 32.59 -1.53
C GLY A 153 15.22 31.74 -0.36
N GLY A 154 14.83 30.48 -0.62
CA GLY A 154 14.45 29.52 0.41
C GLY A 154 13.01 29.66 0.91
N GLY A 155 12.46 28.58 1.47
CA GLY A 155 11.18 28.60 2.21
C GLY A 155 9.97 27.97 1.51
N GLN A 156 9.94 27.86 0.18
CA GLN A 156 8.83 27.18 -0.53
C GLN A 156 9.30 26.30 -1.70
N ALA A 157 8.49 25.29 -1.99
CA ALA A 157 8.52 24.48 -3.22
C ALA A 157 7.17 24.59 -3.94
N SER A 158 7.15 24.39 -5.25
CA SER A 158 5.94 24.41 -6.07
C SER A 158 5.84 23.13 -6.89
N ALA A 159 4.72 22.43 -6.74
CA ALA A 159 4.36 21.33 -7.63
C ALA A 159 3.72 21.89 -8.91
N VAL A 160 4.21 21.43 -10.06
CA VAL A 160 3.67 21.72 -11.38
C VAL A 160 2.95 20.48 -11.88
N PHE A 161 1.72 20.65 -12.38
CA PHE A 161 0.89 19.55 -12.86
C PHE A 161 0.75 19.57 -14.38
N ALA A 162 0.28 18.44 -14.94
CA ALA A 162 0.11 18.26 -16.39
C ALA A 162 -0.87 19.27 -17.02
N ASP A 163 -1.84 19.78 -16.26
CA ASP A 163 -2.75 20.85 -16.69
C ASP A 163 -2.13 22.25 -16.61
N ARG A 164 -0.82 22.33 -16.31
CA ARG A 164 -0.02 23.55 -16.08
C ARG A 164 -0.39 24.33 -14.83
N SER A 165 -1.35 23.86 -14.02
CA SER A 165 -1.62 24.45 -12.72
C SER A 165 -0.45 24.23 -11.76
N ARG A 166 -0.39 25.07 -10.73
CA ARG A 166 0.68 25.08 -9.72
C ARG A 166 0.08 25.13 -8.32
N ILE A 167 0.70 24.41 -7.39
CA ILE A 167 0.41 24.53 -5.95
C ILE A 167 1.74 24.74 -5.22
N ALA A 168 1.86 25.86 -4.53
CA ALA A 168 3.01 26.19 -3.69
C ALA A 168 2.81 25.66 -2.27
N SER A 169 3.88 25.13 -1.67
CA SER A 169 3.87 24.65 -0.29
C SER A 169 5.20 24.84 0.42
N SER A 170 5.19 24.78 1.75
CA SER A 170 6.41 24.72 2.55
C SER A 170 7.04 23.33 2.48
N LEU A 171 6.22 22.28 2.37
CA LEU A 171 6.63 20.89 2.18
C LEU A 171 5.80 20.20 1.09
N ILE A 172 6.45 19.40 0.25
CA ILE A 172 5.82 18.45 -0.67
C ILE A 172 6.12 17.03 -0.18
N VAL A 173 5.10 16.21 0.03
CA VAL A 173 5.25 14.80 0.41
C VAL A 173 4.81 13.92 -0.77
N GLY A 174 5.74 13.14 -1.32
CA GLY A 174 5.41 12.09 -2.28
C GLY A 174 4.81 10.88 -1.59
N ALA A 175 3.52 10.64 -1.81
CA ALA A 175 2.75 9.49 -1.35
C ALA A 175 2.00 8.81 -2.52
N ASP A 176 2.59 8.89 -3.71
CA ASP A 176 2.02 8.55 -5.02
C ASP A 176 2.30 7.11 -5.48
N GLY A 177 2.69 6.25 -4.52
CA GLY A 177 2.77 4.80 -4.65
C GLY A 177 4.09 4.27 -5.22
N ALA A 178 4.13 2.97 -5.49
CA ALA A 178 5.34 2.25 -5.90
C ALA A 178 6.00 2.77 -7.19
N HIS A 179 5.27 3.49 -8.04
CA HIS A 179 5.81 4.15 -9.26
C HIS A 179 5.85 5.68 -9.10
N SER A 180 6.30 6.14 -7.93
CA SER A 180 6.30 7.55 -7.54
C SER A 180 7.00 8.45 -8.56
N THR A 181 6.26 9.47 -9.02
CA THR A 181 6.80 10.57 -9.83
C THR A 181 7.65 11.49 -8.96
N VAL A 182 7.28 11.71 -7.69
CA VAL A 182 8.12 12.51 -6.76
C VAL A 182 9.49 11.87 -6.60
N ARG A 183 9.55 10.55 -6.34
CA ARG A 183 10.82 9.82 -6.24
C ARG A 183 11.64 9.91 -7.52
N GLN A 184 10.98 9.80 -8.68
CA GLN A 184 11.63 9.94 -9.98
C GLN A 184 12.23 11.33 -10.20
N LEU A 185 11.56 12.40 -9.76
CA LEU A 185 12.07 13.77 -9.87
C LEU A 185 13.29 14.02 -8.95
N LEU A 186 13.38 13.30 -7.84
CA LEU A 186 14.47 13.45 -6.87
C LEU A 186 15.71 12.63 -7.20
N LEU A 187 15.53 11.39 -7.67
CA LEU A 187 16.62 10.44 -7.92
C LEU A 187 16.94 10.25 -9.42
N GLY A 188 16.10 10.78 -10.30
CA GLY A 188 16.15 10.48 -11.72
C GLY A 188 15.55 9.11 -12.08
N PRO A 189 15.36 8.81 -13.37
CA PRO A 189 14.61 7.63 -13.82
C PRO A 189 15.29 6.29 -13.54
N VAL A 190 16.62 6.26 -13.41
CA VAL A 190 17.38 5.02 -13.19
C VAL A 190 17.34 4.62 -11.71
N LEU A 191 17.76 5.52 -10.81
CA LEU A 191 17.84 5.24 -9.37
C LEU A 191 16.47 5.18 -8.68
N SER A 192 15.42 5.75 -9.27
CA SER A 192 14.05 5.67 -8.71
C SER A 192 13.26 4.42 -9.11
N ALA A 193 13.78 3.63 -10.06
CA ALA A 193 13.09 2.47 -10.58
C ALA A 193 13.00 1.37 -9.51
N PRO A 194 11.80 0.81 -9.24
CA PRO A 194 11.70 -0.36 -8.38
C PRO A 194 12.53 -1.52 -8.93
N GLN A 195 13.24 -2.22 -8.06
CA GLN A 195 13.93 -3.45 -8.40
C GLN A 195 12.90 -4.54 -8.68
N ARG A 196 13.04 -5.23 -9.82
CA ARG A 196 12.25 -6.41 -10.14
C ARG A 196 12.85 -7.63 -9.48
N LEU A 197 11.99 -8.43 -8.85
CA LEU A 197 12.37 -9.69 -8.21
C LEU A 197 11.96 -10.86 -9.12
N PRO A 198 12.64 -12.02 -9.04
CA PRO A 198 12.31 -13.21 -9.82
C PRO A 198 11.09 -13.95 -9.25
N TYR A 199 10.07 -13.21 -8.85
CA TYR A 199 8.81 -13.75 -8.33
C TYR A 199 7.65 -13.01 -8.96
N CYS A 200 6.55 -13.71 -9.19
CA CYS A 200 5.30 -13.11 -9.65
C CYS A 200 4.11 -13.75 -8.96
N ALA A 201 2.94 -13.17 -9.18
CA ALA A 201 1.70 -13.64 -8.59
C ALA A 201 0.49 -13.35 -9.47
N THR A 202 -0.54 -14.15 -9.24
CA THR A 202 -1.88 -13.95 -9.82
C THR A 202 -2.88 -13.70 -8.72
N PHE A 203 -3.77 -12.74 -8.93
CA PHE A 203 -4.78 -12.38 -7.96
C PHE A 203 -6.17 -12.52 -8.55
N VAL A 204 -7.06 -13.11 -7.77
CA VAL A 204 -8.45 -13.34 -8.16
C VAL A 204 -9.37 -12.77 -7.10
N GLN A 205 -10.40 -12.08 -7.56
CA GLN A 205 -11.59 -11.77 -6.78
C GLN A 205 -12.79 -12.45 -7.42
N ALA A 206 -13.53 -13.22 -6.62
CA ALA A 206 -14.66 -13.99 -7.13
C ALA A 206 -15.79 -14.09 -6.11
N ARG A 207 -17.00 -14.20 -6.63
CA ARG A 207 -18.20 -14.62 -5.90
C ARG A 207 -18.56 -16.02 -6.36
N PHE A 208 -19.19 -16.78 -5.48
CA PHE A 208 -19.55 -18.16 -5.74
C PHE A 208 -21.03 -18.39 -5.44
N SER A 209 -21.55 -19.59 -5.77
CA SER A 209 -22.89 -19.97 -5.29
C SER A 209 -22.93 -19.99 -3.77
N ARG A 210 -24.13 -19.96 -3.18
CA ARG A 210 -24.30 -20.01 -1.71
C ARG A 210 -23.56 -21.19 -1.09
N GLU A 211 -23.72 -22.38 -1.66
CA GLU A 211 -23.10 -23.63 -1.18
C GLU A 211 -21.56 -23.56 -1.24
N GLN A 212 -21.03 -23.10 -2.38
CA GLN A 212 -19.59 -22.93 -2.58
C GLN A 212 -19.01 -21.88 -1.63
N ALA A 213 -19.68 -20.74 -1.45
CA ALA A 213 -19.24 -19.69 -0.54
C ALA A 213 -19.19 -20.17 0.91
N LEU A 214 -20.20 -20.93 1.36
CA LEU A 214 -20.22 -21.54 2.69
C LEU A 214 -19.10 -22.57 2.86
N PHE A 215 -18.86 -23.41 1.85
CA PHE A 215 -17.73 -24.36 1.82
C PHE A 215 -16.39 -23.64 1.98
N LEU A 216 -16.13 -22.61 1.17
CA LEU A 216 -14.87 -21.85 1.19
C LEU A 216 -14.66 -21.12 2.52
N ARG A 217 -15.73 -20.55 3.10
CA ARG A 217 -15.68 -19.88 4.40
C ARG A 217 -15.35 -20.83 5.56
N GLY A 218 -15.64 -22.12 5.41
CA GLY A 218 -15.39 -23.15 6.43
C GLY A 218 -13.90 -23.39 6.74
N PHE A 219 -12.99 -23.11 5.81
CA PHE A 219 -11.55 -23.32 6.01
C PHE A 219 -10.93 -22.29 6.96
N HIS A 220 -11.33 -21.02 6.82
CA HIS A 220 -10.93 -19.97 7.74
C HIS A 220 -11.90 -18.77 7.62
N PRO A 221 -12.29 -18.13 8.75
CA PRO A 221 -13.23 -17.01 8.72
C PRO A 221 -12.72 -15.81 7.90
N LEU A 222 -11.44 -15.47 8.00
CA LEU A 222 -10.89 -14.28 7.34
C LEU A 222 -9.77 -14.53 6.32
N TYR A 223 -8.79 -15.38 6.63
CA TYR A 223 -7.64 -15.63 5.76
C TYR A 223 -6.87 -16.91 6.10
N LEU A 224 -6.20 -17.46 5.09
CA LEU A 224 -5.37 -18.65 5.20
C LEU A 224 -4.17 -18.47 4.28
N SER A 225 -3.00 -18.90 4.74
CA SER A 225 -1.81 -18.95 3.90
C SER A 225 -1.29 -20.37 3.80
N GLY A 226 -0.68 -20.68 2.66
CA GLY A 226 -0.18 -22.01 2.36
C GLY A 226 1.15 -21.96 1.63
N ILE A 227 2.03 -22.90 1.97
CA ILE A 227 3.30 -23.15 1.27
C ILE A 227 3.22 -24.56 0.68
N SER A 228 3.54 -24.71 -0.61
CA SER A 228 3.51 -25.99 -1.31
C SER A 228 4.93 -26.57 -1.46
N PRO A 229 5.09 -27.90 -1.42
CA PRO A 229 6.29 -28.59 -1.90
C PRO A 229 6.69 -28.27 -3.34
N THR A 230 5.77 -27.74 -4.14
CA THR A 230 6.03 -27.27 -5.52
C THR A 230 6.51 -25.82 -5.59
N ASN A 231 7.08 -25.29 -4.50
CA ASN A 231 7.65 -23.93 -4.42
C ASN A 231 6.65 -22.81 -4.74
N ARG A 232 5.39 -23.03 -4.32
CA ARG A 232 4.30 -22.06 -4.46
C ARG A 232 3.88 -21.55 -3.10
N TYR A 233 3.64 -20.25 -3.04
CA TYR A 233 2.95 -19.65 -1.92
C TYR A 233 1.54 -19.28 -2.34
N ALA A 234 0.55 -19.60 -1.49
CA ALA A 234 -0.84 -19.38 -1.77
C ALA A 234 -1.51 -18.66 -0.60
N PHE A 235 -2.46 -17.80 -0.91
CA PHE A 235 -3.26 -17.09 0.07
C PHE A 235 -4.71 -17.13 -0.31
N PHE A 236 -5.57 -17.30 0.69
CA PHE A 236 -7.01 -17.30 0.53
C PHE A 236 -7.61 -16.42 1.61
N GLY A 237 -8.66 -15.67 1.31
CA GLY A 237 -9.37 -14.94 2.34
C GLY A 237 -10.54 -14.13 1.82
N MET A 238 -11.14 -13.39 2.73
CA MET A 238 -12.28 -12.54 2.43
C MET A 238 -11.85 -11.22 1.81
N HIS A 239 -12.59 -10.76 0.81
CA HIS A 239 -12.47 -9.42 0.25
C HIS A 239 -13.61 -8.50 0.72
N ASP A 240 -14.85 -9.00 0.70
CA ASP A 240 -16.03 -8.23 1.04
C ASP A 240 -17.19 -9.14 1.45
N VAL A 241 -17.79 -8.88 2.62
CA VAL A 241 -19.09 -9.42 3.03
C VAL A 241 -20.11 -8.31 2.85
N ALA A 242 -20.79 -8.28 1.70
CA ALA A 242 -21.79 -7.27 1.38
C ALA A 242 -23.09 -7.48 2.17
N ASP A 243 -23.55 -8.73 2.28
CA ASP A 243 -24.70 -9.14 3.08
C ASP A 243 -24.37 -10.45 3.82
N PRO A 244 -24.32 -10.45 5.17
CA PRO A 244 -23.95 -11.63 5.96
C PRO A 244 -24.94 -12.79 5.82
N GLU A 245 -26.22 -12.53 5.48
CA GLU A 245 -27.25 -13.57 5.36
C GLU A 245 -27.28 -14.19 3.95
N ARG A 246 -26.55 -13.58 3.00
CA ARG A 246 -26.49 -13.97 1.59
C ARG A 246 -25.06 -14.29 1.14
N PRO A 247 -24.56 -15.52 1.37
CA PRO A 247 -23.21 -15.95 1.01
C PRO A 247 -22.84 -15.77 -0.46
N GLU A 248 -23.80 -15.83 -1.37
CA GLU A 248 -23.55 -15.59 -2.81
C GLU A 248 -23.15 -14.13 -3.13
N THR A 249 -23.33 -13.21 -2.18
CA THR A 249 -22.89 -11.81 -2.30
C THR A 249 -21.44 -11.61 -1.84
N TRP A 250 -20.87 -12.59 -1.14
CA TRP A 250 -19.53 -12.50 -0.57
C TRP A 250 -18.48 -12.59 -1.66
N THR A 251 -17.52 -11.68 -1.61
CA THR A 251 -16.37 -11.68 -2.50
C THR A 251 -15.17 -12.26 -1.76
N PHE A 252 -14.58 -13.31 -2.33
CA PHE A 252 -13.33 -13.91 -1.87
C PHE A 252 -12.17 -13.33 -2.66
N PHE A 253 -11.00 -13.33 -2.04
CA PHE A 253 -9.72 -12.91 -2.62
C PHE A 253 -8.68 -13.99 -2.39
N PHE A 254 -8.05 -14.43 -3.46
CA PHE A 254 -6.99 -15.42 -3.37
C PHE A 254 -5.94 -15.20 -4.43
N TYR A 255 -4.73 -15.68 -4.14
CA TYR A 255 -3.61 -15.60 -5.06
C TYR A 255 -2.69 -16.80 -4.90
N ILE A 256 -1.96 -17.05 -5.98
CA ILE A 256 -0.81 -17.95 -6.00
C ILE A 256 0.38 -17.13 -6.48
N SER A 257 1.49 -17.20 -5.76
CA SER A 257 2.78 -16.66 -6.17
C SER A 257 3.82 -17.77 -6.33
N TRP A 258 4.76 -17.55 -7.24
CA TRP A 258 5.79 -18.50 -7.61
C TRP A 258 7.06 -17.78 -8.07
N GLU A 259 8.17 -18.50 -8.10
CA GLU A 259 9.40 -18.05 -8.72
C GLU A 259 9.23 -18.00 -10.25
N SER A 260 9.55 -16.87 -10.86
CA SER A 260 9.56 -16.70 -12.30
C SER A 260 10.68 -15.72 -12.67
N PRO A 261 11.70 -16.15 -13.43
CA PRO A 261 12.76 -15.26 -13.90
C PRO A 261 12.21 -14.03 -14.62
N VAL A 262 12.89 -12.90 -14.49
CA VAL A 262 12.48 -11.61 -15.10
C VAL A 262 12.21 -11.74 -16.60
N ALA A 263 13.02 -12.52 -17.32
CA ALA A 263 12.82 -12.77 -18.75
C ALA A 263 11.52 -13.53 -19.05
N GLU A 264 11.14 -14.49 -18.21
CA GLU A 264 9.86 -15.21 -18.36
C GLU A 264 8.68 -14.28 -18.02
N GLN A 265 8.84 -13.43 -17.01
CA GLN A 265 7.82 -12.42 -16.70
C GLN A 265 7.57 -11.48 -17.88
N ASP A 266 8.61 -11.09 -18.62
CA ASP A 266 8.47 -10.23 -19.80
C ASP A 266 7.73 -10.92 -20.95
N LEU A 267 7.97 -12.22 -21.13
CA LEU A 267 7.25 -13.04 -22.13
C LEU A 267 5.77 -13.22 -21.76
N THR A 268 5.45 -13.27 -20.47
CA THR A 268 4.10 -13.51 -19.95
C THR A 268 3.32 -12.25 -19.61
N ALA A 269 3.96 -11.07 -19.62
CA ALA A 269 3.33 -9.79 -19.25
C ALA A 269 2.12 -9.40 -20.12
N TYR A 270 2.06 -9.92 -21.35
CA TYR A 270 1.01 -9.62 -22.34
C TYR A 270 -0.04 -10.72 -22.47
N TRP A 271 0.02 -11.74 -21.62
CA TRP A 271 -0.99 -12.79 -21.61
C TRP A 271 -2.37 -12.22 -21.31
N SER A 272 -3.36 -12.81 -21.94
CA SER A 272 -4.77 -12.55 -21.65
C SER A 272 -5.17 -13.10 -20.28
N ASN A 273 -6.28 -12.59 -19.75
CA ASN A 273 -6.86 -13.10 -18.50
C ASN A 273 -7.11 -14.62 -18.54
N SER A 274 -7.55 -15.16 -19.69
CA SER A 274 -7.81 -16.60 -19.83
C SER A 274 -6.52 -17.43 -19.78
N GLN A 275 -5.42 -16.93 -20.37
CA GLN A 275 -4.12 -17.59 -20.28
C GLN A 275 -3.59 -17.61 -18.84
N HIS A 276 -3.65 -16.47 -18.14
CA HIS A 276 -3.28 -16.44 -16.72
C HIS A 276 -4.21 -17.30 -15.86
N LEU A 277 -5.52 -17.29 -16.12
CA LEU A 277 -6.46 -18.14 -15.40
C LEU A 277 -6.17 -19.62 -15.61
N GLN A 278 -5.84 -20.05 -16.82
CA GLN A 278 -5.46 -21.43 -17.08
C GLN A 278 -4.22 -21.82 -16.27
N GLN A 279 -3.23 -20.93 -16.17
CA GLN A 279 -2.06 -21.13 -15.32
C GLN A 279 -2.45 -21.24 -13.83
N VAL A 280 -3.34 -20.36 -13.33
CA VAL A 280 -3.87 -20.46 -11.95
C VAL A 280 -4.55 -21.80 -11.72
N LYS A 281 -5.40 -22.27 -12.65
CA LYS A 281 -6.10 -23.56 -12.55
C LYS A 281 -5.11 -24.72 -12.51
N THR A 282 -4.08 -24.72 -13.36
CA THR A 282 -3.01 -25.72 -13.34
C THR A 282 -2.31 -25.76 -11.98
N TYR A 283 -1.92 -24.61 -11.45
CA TYR A 283 -1.24 -24.56 -10.14
C TYR A 283 -2.16 -24.98 -9.00
N ALA A 284 -3.41 -24.56 -9.03
CA ALA A 284 -4.40 -24.89 -8.00
C ALA A 284 -4.74 -26.39 -7.95
N GLN A 285 -4.56 -27.15 -9.05
CA GLN A 285 -4.72 -28.61 -9.04
C GLN A 285 -3.71 -29.30 -8.13
N GLU A 286 -2.53 -28.74 -7.92
CA GLU A 286 -1.52 -29.27 -6.99
C GLU A 286 -1.83 -28.92 -5.53
N LEU A 287 -2.69 -27.93 -5.30
CA LEU A 287 -3.04 -27.45 -3.97
C LEU A 287 -4.28 -28.18 -3.41
N THR A 288 -4.45 -28.11 -2.11
CA THR A 288 -5.66 -28.50 -1.39
C THR A 288 -6.71 -27.38 -1.44
N ASP A 289 -7.89 -27.66 -0.92
CA ASP A 289 -8.90 -26.64 -0.68
C ASP A 289 -8.45 -25.68 0.44
N PRO A 290 -8.82 -24.39 0.37
CA PRO A 290 -9.84 -23.81 -0.53
C PRO A 290 -9.33 -23.42 -1.92
N TRP A 291 -8.01 -23.40 -2.16
CA TRP A 291 -7.45 -22.88 -3.42
C TRP A 291 -7.86 -23.69 -4.65
N ARG A 292 -7.81 -25.03 -4.53
CA ARG A 292 -8.18 -25.94 -5.63
C ARG A 292 -9.61 -25.67 -6.10
N SER A 293 -10.59 -25.84 -5.22
CA SER A 293 -11.99 -25.64 -5.56
C SER A 293 -12.27 -24.20 -6.04
N ALA A 294 -11.78 -23.19 -5.32
CA ALA A 294 -12.02 -21.80 -5.67
C ALA A 294 -11.54 -21.44 -7.08
N ALA A 295 -10.38 -21.95 -7.51
CA ALA A 295 -9.85 -21.71 -8.85
C ALA A 295 -10.58 -22.54 -9.92
N LEU A 296 -10.86 -23.81 -9.65
CA LEU A 296 -11.46 -24.72 -10.63
C LEU A 296 -12.94 -24.40 -10.92
N TRP A 297 -13.65 -23.78 -9.98
CA TRP A 297 -15.04 -23.34 -10.19
C TRP A 297 -15.20 -22.06 -11.01
N LEU A 298 -14.11 -21.32 -11.29
CA LEU A 298 -14.19 -20.10 -12.07
C LEU A 298 -14.50 -20.39 -13.54
N PRO A 299 -15.33 -19.55 -14.20
CA PRO A 299 -15.50 -19.62 -15.64
C PRO A 299 -14.19 -19.24 -16.35
N ASP A 300 -13.91 -19.82 -17.52
CA ASP A 300 -12.63 -19.60 -18.24
C ASP A 300 -12.39 -18.15 -18.68
N SER A 301 -13.42 -17.31 -18.64
CA SER A 301 -13.35 -15.87 -18.92
C SER A 301 -13.12 -15.01 -17.68
N HIS A 302 -12.96 -15.60 -16.48
CA HIS A 302 -12.85 -14.84 -15.23
C HIS A 302 -11.61 -13.93 -15.23
N PRO A 303 -11.71 -12.67 -14.77
CA PRO A 303 -10.56 -11.77 -14.73
C PRO A 303 -9.52 -12.25 -13.69
N VAL A 304 -8.26 -12.21 -14.09
CA VAL A 304 -7.10 -12.52 -13.24
C VAL A 304 -6.10 -11.39 -13.38
N TRP A 305 -5.59 -10.88 -12.27
CA TRP A 305 -4.52 -9.89 -12.30
C TRP A 305 -3.17 -10.55 -12.12
N TYR A 306 -2.29 -10.37 -13.08
CA TYR A 306 -0.89 -10.78 -12.99
C TYR A 306 -0.01 -9.62 -12.54
N MET A 307 1.00 -9.92 -11.71
CA MET A 307 1.97 -8.95 -11.22
C MET A 307 3.33 -9.61 -10.96
N GLY A 308 4.38 -9.09 -11.59
CA GLY A 308 5.76 -9.32 -11.16
C GLY A 308 6.05 -8.56 -9.86
N LEU A 309 6.71 -9.19 -8.90
CA LEU A 309 7.01 -8.59 -7.62
C LEU A 309 8.18 -7.61 -7.77
N THR A 310 8.04 -6.46 -7.13
CA THR A 310 9.06 -5.41 -7.11
C THR A 310 9.23 -4.90 -5.69
N ASN A 311 10.41 -4.36 -5.39
CA ASN A 311 10.66 -3.60 -4.17
C ASN A 311 11.49 -2.35 -4.47
N PHE A 312 11.56 -1.45 -3.50
CA PHE A 312 12.41 -0.28 -3.53
C PHE A 312 12.92 -0.04 -2.10
N ASP A 313 14.22 -0.25 -1.88
CA ASP A 313 14.86 -0.08 -0.58
C ASP A 313 15.43 1.34 -0.45
N PRO A 314 14.86 2.24 0.36
CA PRO A 314 15.37 3.61 0.49
C PRO A 314 16.77 3.69 1.13
N GLY A 315 17.25 2.61 1.75
CA GLY A 315 18.60 2.52 2.32
C GLY A 315 19.66 1.96 1.36
N ALA A 316 19.29 1.57 0.14
CA ALA A 316 20.25 1.09 -0.84
C ALA A 316 21.16 2.21 -1.37
N GLU A 317 22.33 1.83 -1.89
CA GLU A 317 23.30 2.76 -2.45
C GLU A 317 22.67 3.62 -3.56
N GLY A 318 22.86 4.93 -3.49
CA GLY A 318 22.31 5.88 -4.47
C GLY A 318 20.82 6.20 -4.30
N HIS A 319 20.10 5.59 -3.34
CA HIS A 319 18.67 5.86 -3.13
C HIS A 319 18.39 7.03 -2.18
N ARG A 320 19.41 7.58 -1.49
CA ARG A 320 19.27 8.80 -0.68
C ARG A 320 19.03 10.02 -1.59
N TRP A 321 17.94 10.76 -1.37
CA TRP A 321 17.62 11.98 -2.12
C TRP A 321 18.03 13.26 -1.38
N ASP A 322 18.13 14.37 -2.12
CA ASP A 322 18.16 15.71 -1.54
C ASP A 322 16.74 16.16 -1.17
N SER A 323 16.46 16.37 0.12
CA SER A 323 15.18 16.92 0.60
C SER A 323 15.03 18.42 0.34
N HIS A 324 16.04 19.04 -0.28
CA HIS A 324 16.13 20.46 -0.60
C HIS A 324 15.91 21.35 0.63
N GLY A 325 16.51 20.97 1.75
CA GLY A 325 16.32 21.66 3.04
C GLY A 325 14.99 21.31 3.71
N GLY A 326 14.50 20.08 3.53
CA GLY A 326 13.23 19.60 4.07
C GLY A 326 11.99 20.16 3.36
N ARG A 327 12.09 20.59 2.11
CA ARG A 327 10.97 21.09 1.30
C ARG A 327 10.29 20.00 0.49
N VAL A 328 10.92 18.84 0.36
CA VAL A 328 10.35 17.66 -0.28
C VAL A 328 10.80 16.39 0.44
N THR A 329 9.92 15.40 0.53
CA THR A 329 10.24 14.07 1.07
C THR A 329 9.29 13.00 0.50
N LEU A 330 9.48 11.74 0.89
CA LEU A 330 8.70 10.58 0.44
C LEU A 330 8.07 9.83 1.63
N ALA A 331 6.94 9.16 1.40
CA ALA A 331 6.26 8.32 2.40
C ALA A 331 5.54 7.12 1.77
N GLY A 332 5.39 6.04 2.54
CA GLY A 332 4.73 4.81 2.09
C GLY A 332 5.45 4.16 0.89
N ASP A 333 4.71 3.51 0.00
CA ASP A 333 5.28 2.85 -1.19
C ASP A 333 6.07 3.80 -2.12
N ALA A 334 5.87 5.12 -2.02
CA ALA A 334 6.69 6.09 -2.73
C ALA A 334 8.13 6.14 -2.18
N ALA A 335 8.34 5.79 -0.91
CA ALA A 335 9.64 5.70 -0.27
C ALA A 335 10.17 4.27 -0.17
N HIS A 336 9.31 3.26 0.06
CA HIS A 336 9.74 1.91 0.45
C HIS A 336 8.79 0.80 0.00
N ALA A 337 8.45 0.77 -1.29
CA ALA A 337 7.66 -0.33 -1.84
C ALA A 337 8.29 -1.70 -1.49
N MET A 338 7.50 -2.61 -0.94
CA MET A 338 7.95 -3.91 -0.45
C MET A 338 7.04 -5.04 -0.96
N THR A 339 7.52 -6.29 -0.87
CA THR A 339 6.68 -7.44 -1.16
C THR A 339 5.65 -7.67 -0.06
N TYR A 340 4.51 -8.27 -0.39
CA TYR A 340 3.31 -8.23 0.45
C TYR A 340 3.12 -9.43 1.38
N GLN A 341 3.93 -10.50 1.24
CA GLN A 341 3.69 -11.77 1.95
C GLN A 341 3.78 -11.65 3.47
N ARG A 342 4.48 -10.63 4.00
CA ARG A 342 4.54 -10.34 5.44
C ARG A 342 3.44 -9.40 5.95
N GLY A 343 2.63 -8.81 5.06
CA GLY A 343 1.55 -7.90 5.42
C GLY A 343 1.99 -6.56 6.03
N GLN A 344 3.23 -6.12 5.81
CA GLN A 344 3.83 -4.98 6.55
C GLN A 344 3.54 -3.61 5.94
N GLY A 345 3.30 -3.53 4.63
CA GLY A 345 3.26 -2.26 3.89
C GLY A 345 2.30 -1.19 4.45
N LEU A 346 1.09 -1.58 4.87
CA LEU A 346 0.14 -0.61 5.45
C LEU A 346 0.65 -0.04 6.78
N ASN A 347 1.20 -0.88 7.65
CA ASN A 347 1.65 -0.46 8.97
C ASN A 347 2.83 0.52 8.85
N HIS A 348 3.79 0.25 7.95
CA HIS A 348 4.86 1.20 7.64
C HIS A 348 4.31 2.51 7.07
N SER A 349 3.38 2.42 6.11
CA SER A 349 2.73 3.60 5.51
C SER A 349 2.01 4.48 6.53
N ILE A 350 1.26 3.90 7.46
CA ILE A 350 0.57 4.66 8.51
C ILE A 350 1.57 5.24 9.51
N THR A 351 2.63 4.51 9.82
CA THR A 351 3.68 4.99 10.73
C THR A 351 4.41 6.19 10.14
N ASP A 352 4.69 6.19 8.84
CA ASP A 352 5.25 7.35 8.16
C ASP A 352 4.32 8.56 8.24
N ALA A 353 3.02 8.35 7.99
CA ALA A 353 2.03 9.41 8.11
C ALA A 353 2.00 10.01 9.52
N ALA A 354 2.04 9.18 10.57
CA ALA A 354 2.09 9.62 11.95
C ALA A 354 3.39 10.37 12.29
N ASN A 355 4.54 9.86 11.84
CA ASN A 355 5.84 10.49 12.07
C ASN A 355 5.96 11.84 11.34
N LEU A 356 5.48 11.94 10.10
CA LEU A 356 5.44 13.20 9.37
C LEU A 356 4.46 14.20 9.98
N CYS A 357 3.28 13.74 10.43
CA CYS A 357 2.32 14.60 11.12
C CYS A 357 2.93 15.20 12.39
N ARG A 358 3.62 14.37 13.19
CA ARG A 358 4.35 14.83 14.38
C ARG A 358 5.47 15.80 14.02
N ALA A 359 6.30 15.47 13.02
CA ALA A 359 7.38 16.35 12.56
C ALA A 359 6.86 17.73 12.15
N MET A 360 5.74 17.79 11.42
CA MET A 360 5.14 19.07 11.02
C MET A 360 4.45 19.80 12.17
N THR A 361 3.97 19.08 13.17
CA THR A 361 3.45 19.68 14.41
C THR A 361 4.59 20.34 15.19
N ASP A 362 5.72 19.65 15.37
CA ASP A 362 6.90 20.18 16.05
C ASP A 362 7.47 21.42 15.33
N VAL A 363 7.39 21.45 14.00
CA VAL A 363 7.75 22.64 13.21
C VAL A 363 6.76 23.78 13.44
N ALA A 364 5.46 23.48 13.44
CA ALA A 364 4.41 24.49 13.64
C ALA A 364 4.46 25.12 15.04
N THR A 365 4.85 24.35 16.06
CA THR A 365 5.02 24.84 17.44
C THR A 365 6.38 25.48 17.70
N GLY A 366 7.29 25.47 16.72
CA GLY A 366 8.64 26.00 16.87
C GLY A 366 9.59 25.13 17.71
N THR A 367 9.22 23.87 17.98
CA THR A 367 10.06 22.90 18.70
C THR A 367 11.32 22.56 17.90
N THR A 368 11.23 22.56 16.57
CA THR A 368 12.36 22.27 15.68
C THR A 368 12.22 23.03 14.35
N VAL A 369 13.30 23.09 13.59
CA VAL A 369 13.28 23.65 12.23
C VAL A 369 12.94 22.55 11.21
N GLN A 370 12.21 22.91 10.15
CA GLN A 370 11.69 21.95 9.17
C GLN A 370 12.77 21.04 8.57
N ALA A 371 13.94 21.59 8.22
CA ALA A 371 15.04 20.80 7.68
C ALA A 371 15.51 19.70 8.64
N ALA A 372 15.54 19.98 9.94
CA ALA A 372 15.94 19.00 10.95
C ALA A 372 14.82 17.97 11.20
N ALA A 373 13.56 18.42 11.26
CA ALA A 373 12.41 17.53 11.43
C ALA A 373 12.29 16.50 10.30
N ILE A 374 12.40 16.95 9.04
CA ILE A 374 12.30 16.08 7.88
C ILE A 374 13.51 15.15 7.79
N ARG A 375 14.72 15.61 8.11
CA ARG A 375 15.90 14.75 8.18
C ARG A 375 15.72 13.62 9.21
N ALA A 376 15.24 13.96 10.41
CA ALA A 376 15.00 12.96 11.46
C ALA A 376 13.93 11.93 11.05
N TYR A 377 12.86 12.38 10.40
CA TYR A 377 11.87 11.48 9.80
C TYR A 377 12.49 10.57 8.74
N GLU A 378 13.26 11.12 7.80
CA GLU A 378 13.87 10.36 6.71
C GLU A 378 14.84 9.31 7.25
N ASP A 379 15.71 9.67 8.20
CA ASP A 379 16.68 8.74 8.79
C ASP A 379 15.96 7.57 9.51
N GLU A 380 14.89 7.86 10.26
CA GLU A 380 14.05 6.84 10.91
C GLU A 380 13.35 5.93 9.89
N MET A 381 12.71 6.51 8.89
CA MET A 381 11.96 5.78 7.87
C MET A 381 12.89 4.93 7.01
N ILE A 382 14.05 5.44 6.61
CA ILE A 382 15.05 4.70 5.84
C ILE A 382 15.52 3.48 6.62
N GLN A 383 15.81 3.63 7.92
CA GLN A 383 16.21 2.51 8.76
C GLN A 383 15.06 1.50 8.89
N ARG A 384 13.93 1.90 9.46
CA ARG A 384 12.79 1.00 9.75
C ARG A 384 12.24 0.34 8.50
N ALA A 385 11.95 1.11 7.46
CA ALA A 385 11.29 0.58 6.27
C ALA A 385 12.28 -0.06 5.29
N GLY A 386 13.53 0.42 5.21
CA GLY A 386 14.57 -0.25 4.44
C GLY A 386 14.89 -1.64 4.99
N ASP A 387 14.97 -1.79 6.32
CA ASP A 387 15.11 -3.10 6.97
C ASP A 387 13.97 -4.04 6.56
N GLU A 388 12.72 -3.56 6.65
CA GLU A 388 11.57 -4.40 6.28
C GLU A 388 11.52 -4.70 4.78
N VAL A 389 11.93 -3.79 3.88
CA VAL A 389 12.03 -4.08 2.44
C VAL A 389 12.97 -5.27 2.20
N ARG A 390 14.14 -5.28 2.85
CA ARG A 390 15.13 -6.38 2.74
C ARG A 390 14.59 -7.67 3.35
N THR A 391 14.01 -7.61 4.54
CA THR A 391 13.42 -8.77 5.21
C THR A 391 12.24 -9.36 4.41
N SER A 392 11.39 -8.52 3.82
CA SER A 392 10.29 -8.94 2.96
C SER A 392 10.77 -9.65 1.70
N ALA A 393 11.85 -9.17 1.07
CA ALA A 393 12.46 -9.86 -0.07
C ALA A 393 13.03 -11.24 0.32
N GLN A 394 13.77 -11.32 1.44
CA GLN A 394 14.29 -12.59 1.96
C GLN A 394 13.15 -13.59 2.30
N ASN A 395 12.10 -13.11 2.97
CA ASN A 395 10.93 -13.93 3.27
C ASN A 395 10.22 -14.40 2.00
N THR A 396 10.17 -13.57 0.96
CA THR A 396 9.63 -13.97 -0.35
C THR A 396 10.42 -15.13 -0.91
N ALA A 397 11.75 -15.06 -0.92
CA ALA A 397 12.57 -16.18 -1.38
C ALA A 397 12.33 -17.45 -0.55
N MET A 398 12.31 -17.34 0.78
CA MET A 398 12.05 -18.46 1.67
C MET A 398 10.69 -19.12 1.44
N LEU A 399 9.61 -18.36 1.22
CA LEU A 399 8.27 -18.92 1.00
C LEU A 399 8.11 -19.63 -0.36
N HIS A 400 9.04 -19.42 -1.29
CA HIS A 400 9.08 -20.08 -2.60
C HIS A 400 10.22 -21.11 -2.70
N ASP A 401 10.80 -21.50 -1.57
CA ASP A 401 11.73 -22.62 -1.47
C ASP A 401 11.28 -23.51 -0.32
N TRP A 402 10.68 -24.65 -0.67
CA TRP A 402 10.11 -25.59 0.28
C TRP A 402 11.13 -26.12 1.30
N GLU A 403 12.35 -26.41 0.87
CA GLU A 403 13.39 -26.95 1.75
C GLU A 403 13.84 -25.87 2.75
N SER A 404 14.02 -24.63 2.27
CA SER A 404 14.30 -23.48 3.13
C SER A 404 13.16 -23.19 4.10
N ALA A 405 11.90 -23.26 3.64
CA ALA A 405 10.72 -23.04 4.47
C ALA A 405 10.61 -24.09 5.60
N ARG A 406 10.83 -25.38 5.29
CA ARG A 406 10.89 -26.46 6.29
C ARG A 406 12.07 -26.34 7.24
N GLY A 407 13.18 -25.79 6.76
CA GLY A 407 14.40 -25.57 7.52
C GLY A 407 14.33 -24.42 8.53
N SER A 408 13.36 -23.50 8.36
CA SER A 408 13.22 -22.30 9.17
C SER A 408 13.00 -22.63 10.66
N PRO A 409 13.67 -21.93 11.59
CA PRO A 409 13.42 -22.08 13.04
C PRO A 409 11.94 -21.95 13.41
N ILE A 410 11.20 -21.05 12.73
CA ILE A 410 9.77 -20.84 12.93
C ILE A 410 8.95 -22.11 12.67
N VAL A 411 9.39 -22.94 11.72
CA VAL A 411 8.75 -24.22 11.36
C VAL A 411 9.27 -25.38 12.21
N ARG A 412 10.55 -25.36 12.62
CA ARG A 412 11.16 -26.46 13.39
C ARG A 412 10.82 -26.44 14.89
N THR A 413 10.72 -25.27 15.51
CA THR A 413 10.53 -25.17 16.98
C THR A 413 9.19 -24.58 17.38
N GLY A 414 8.40 -24.08 16.42
CA GLY A 414 7.33 -23.14 16.73
C GLY A 414 7.86 -21.88 17.42
N LEU A 415 6.95 -20.99 17.85
CA LEU A 415 7.29 -19.74 18.54
C LEU A 415 7.57 -19.93 20.05
N GLN A 416 7.90 -21.13 20.51
CA GLN A 416 8.31 -21.28 21.91
C GLN A 416 9.70 -20.66 22.10
N PRO A 417 9.90 -19.77 23.09
CA PRO A 417 11.23 -19.29 23.43
C PRO A 417 12.11 -20.49 23.80
N ASN A 418 13.37 -20.44 23.39
CA ASN A 418 14.35 -21.47 23.73
C ASN A 418 14.38 -21.65 25.26
N PRO A 419 14.13 -22.86 25.81
CA PRO A 419 14.13 -23.09 27.26
C PRO A 419 15.46 -22.72 27.92
N GLU A 420 16.54 -22.70 27.14
CA GLU A 420 17.90 -22.41 27.59
C GLU A 420 18.22 -20.91 27.75
N VAL A 421 17.28 -20.01 27.45
CA VAL A 421 17.46 -18.54 27.59
C VAL A 421 16.64 -17.94 28.75
N MET A 422 15.99 -18.79 29.57
CA MET A 422 15.28 -18.35 30.79
C MET A 422 15.96 -18.78 32.09
N THR A 423 17.22 -19.22 32.02
CA THR A 423 18.08 -19.43 33.18
C THR A 423 19.42 -18.75 32.94
N GLU A 424 19.43 -17.42 33.07
CA GLU A 424 20.51 -16.64 33.69
C GLU A 424 20.01 -15.23 34.05
#